data_AF-A0A428SEG4-F1
#
_entry.id   AF-A0A428SEG4-F1
#
_cell.length_a   1.000
_cell.length_b   1.000
_cell.length_c   1.000
_cell.angle_alpha   90.00
_cell.angle_beta   90.00
_cell.angle_gamma   90.00
#
_symmetry.space_group_name_H-M   'P 1'
#
loop_
_entity.id
_entity.type
_entity.pdbx_description
1 polymer ?
#
loop_
_entity_poly.entity_id
_entity_poly.type
_entity_poly.pdbx_seq_one_letter_code
_entity_poly.pdbx_strand_id
1 'polypeptide(L)'
;MPVIELGESIPPDTAHAVSVSLPTWKANVGYEEGEEWVVGRMTTGYPRFFVHRGIQAFAKDIVARHGRPGQQAMLFPTPRVAKRCLEFICQRASPEIARQVDTIDFTLDRSKELSPQLKKLSSTMSAVLYPEEAFPIAKQYWQHTGDGTSSRRAEFCHRLFQDELLIPVAASQTPPETVSRPFRGPKRYQRPGSIDGVVSHIPKPPSPPAPVESLESSRFLEERFGRNLELSMVERAKSAIRRRIAGAMAHDIDIHNGPLPAMTDNTRGIKTLEEADVYLYPAGMNAIFNAHRALLKAREPAKSINFGFPYVDTLKILEKFGPGCLFYGHASAADLDDLETRLKNGERFLGLFCEFPGNPLLTCPDLARIRKLANEYDFAVVIDETIGTFANINVLPVADIVVSSLTKIFSGDSNVMGGSAILNPESKYYRALKTAMEQDYEDTYWPEDVIFMERNSRDFESRVERTNANSEAICEVLRTQPVVKSIYYPKYNESKPHYEAVRLPNGGYGGLLSIVFHHKAQAQAFFDALPLAKGPSLGTNFTLCSPYALLAHYQELDWAAQFGVDPDLVRVSVGLEETVELENIFLGALKAAEAVPVSGS
;
A
#
# COMPACT_ATOMS: atom_id res chain seq x y z
N MET A 1 13.33 21.20 11.14
CA MET A 1 13.62 19.74 11.13
C MET A 1 15.09 19.50 10.81
N PRO A 2 15.71 18.39 11.28
CA PRO A 2 17.05 18.01 10.84
C PRO A 2 17.08 17.82 9.32
N VAL A 3 18.20 18.19 8.69
CA VAL A 3 18.44 17.93 7.26
C VAL A 3 18.49 16.42 7.06
N ILE A 4 17.64 15.88 6.18
CA ILE A 4 17.62 14.47 5.83
C ILE A 4 18.53 14.30 4.60
N GLU A 5 19.63 13.56 4.74
CA GLU A 5 20.62 13.45 3.68
C GLU A 5 20.09 12.64 2.49
N LEU A 6 20.69 12.88 1.31
CA LEU A 6 20.32 12.19 0.08
C LEU A 6 20.37 10.66 0.25
N GLY A 7 19.26 9.99 -0.05
CA GLY A 7 19.16 8.53 0.00
C GLY A 7 18.84 7.95 1.38
N GLU A 8 18.71 8.76 2.42
CA GLU A 8 18.22 8.33 3.73
C GLU A 8 16.70 8.10 3.74
N SER A 9 16.24 7.27 4.67
CA SER A 9 14.82 7.03 4.88
C SER A 9 14.07 8.29 5.33
N ILE A 10 12.77 8.37 5.01
CA ILE A 10 11.88 9.39 5.56
C ILE A 10 10.74 8.69 6.34
N PRO A 11 10.68 8.84 7.69
CA PRO A 11 11.62 9.58 8.54
C PRO A 11 13.03 8.94 8.60
N PRO A 12 14.06 9.67 9.06
CA PRO A 12 15.39 9.12 9.27
C PRO A 12 15.38 7.88 10.16
N ASP A 13 16.35 6.99 9.98
CA ASP A 13 16.55 5.75 10.77
C ASP A 13 15.33 4.83 10.86
N THR A 14 14.45 4.87 9.86
CA THR A 14 13.22 4.07 9.83
C THR A 14 13.41 2.85 8.94
N ALA A 15 13.64 1.69 9.55
CA ALA A 15 13.97 0.43 8.88
C ALA A 15 12.98 -0.01 7.79
N HIS A 16 11.69 0.31 7.95
CA HIS A 16 10.63 -0.02 6.99
C HIS A 16 9.95 1.23 6.42
N ALA A 17 10.72 2.30 6.23
CA ALA A 17 10.22 3.54 5.67
C ALA A 17 9.58 3.34 4.31
N VAL A 18 8.52 4.10 4.04
CA VAL A 18 7.84 4.10 2.74
C VAL A 18 8.21 5.32 1.90
N SER A 19 9.30 6.00 2.24
CA SER A 19 9.83 7.16 1.52
C SER A 19 11.34 7.31 1.73
N VAL A 20 11.96 8.13 0.89
CA VAL A 20 13.40 8.36 0.79
C VAL A 20 13.68 9.81 0.45
N SER A 21 14.78 10.36 0.97
CA SER A 21 15.17 11.74 0.75
C SER A 21 15.81 11.97 -0.61
N LEU A 22 15.22 12.90 -1.36
CA LEU A 22 15.72 13.49 -2.60
C LEU A 22 15.70 15.01 -2.43
N PRO A 23 16.69 15.58 -1.70
CA PRO A 23 16.59 16.90 -1.08
C PRO A 23 16.71 18.09 -2.02
N THR A 24 17.13 17.87 -3.27
CA THR A 24 17.30 18.91 -4.29
C THR A 24 16.66 18.52 -5.60
N TRP A 25 16.27 19.51 -6.40
CA TRP A 25 15.72 19.30 -7.73
C TRP A 25 16.66 18.45 -8.59
N LYS A 26 17.96 18.75 -8.50
CA LYS A 26 19.01 18.00 -9.18
C LYS A 26 19.07 16.54 -8.73
N ALA A 27 18.86 16.25 -7.44
CA ALA A 27 18.79 14.87 -6.96
C ALA A 27 17.58 14.10 -7.51
N ASN A 28 16.44 14.77 -7.70
CA ASN A 28 15.25 14.16 -8.30
C ASN A 28 15.51 13.81 -9.77
N VAL A 29 16.13 14.72 -10.53
CA VAL A 29 16.56 14.45 -11.92
C VAL A 29 17.60 13.32 -11.97
N GLY A 30 18.64 13.41 -11.15
CA GLY A 30 19.71 12.40 -11.12
C GLY A 30 19.22 11.02 -10.68
N TYR A 31 18.18 10.93 -9.85
CA TYR A 31 17.52 9.65 -9.52
C TYR A 31 16.88 9.01 -10.76
N GLU A 32 16.13 9.79 -11.55
CA GLU A 32 15.45 9.31 -12.76
C GLU A 32 16.41 9.02 -13.92
N GLU A 33 17.52 9.75 -14.00
CA GLU A 33 18.60 9.51 -14.98
C GLU A 33 19.57 8.39 -14.56
N GLY A 34 19.42 7.85 -13.35
CA GLY A 34 20.27 6.78 -12.84
C GLY A 34 21.70 7.23 -12.54
N GLU A 35 21.91 8.50 -12.20
CA GLU A 35 23.22 9.04 -11.90
C GLU A 35 23.80 8.44 -10.60
N GLU A 36 25.04 7.93 -10.67
CA GLU A 36 25.68 7.15 -9.59
C GLU A 36 25.79 7.93 -8.27
N TRP A 37 25.98 9.25 -8.31
CA TRP A 37 26.07 10.07 -7.10
C TRP A 37 24.74 10.14 -6.31
N VAL A 38 23.62 9.82 -6.96
CA VAL A 38 22.29 9.67 -6.35
C VAL A 38 22.04 8.20 -6.01
N VAL A 39 22.04 7.32 -7.02
CA VAL A 39 21.64 5.92 -6.86
C VAL A 39 22.55 5.18 -5.88
N GLY A 40 23.87 5.44 -5.91
CA GLY A 40 24.84 4.86 -5.00
C GLY A 40 24.65 5.25 -3.52
N ARG A 41 23.91 6.34 -3.24
CA ARG A 41 23.56 6.77 -1.88
C ARG A 41 22.22 6.25 -1.38
N MET A 42 21.38 5.67 -2.24
CA MET A 42 20.02 5.23 -1.88
C MET A 42 20.06 4.05 -0.91
N THR A 43 19.76 4.29 0.37
CA THR A 43 19.66 3.23 1.39
C THR A 43 18.32 2.49 1.34
N THR A 44 17.28 3.21 0.91
CA THR A 44 15.91 2.73 0.74
C THR A 44 15.25 3.46 -0.43
N GLY A 45 13.96 3.22 -0.67
CA GLY A 45 13.18 3.94 -1.66
C GLY A 45 11.68 3.77 -1.44
N TYR A 46 10.87 4.41 -2.27
CA TYR A 46 9.42 4.20 -2.21
C TYR A 46 9.09 2.74 -2.58
N PRO A 47 8.35 2.02 -1.71
CA PRO A 47 7.93 0.66 -2.01
C PRO A 47 7.14 0.61 -3.32
N ARG A 48 7.53 -0.30 -4.23
CA ARG A 48 7.08 -0.45 -5.65
C ARG A 48 7.92 0.25 -6.71
N PHE A 49 8.74 1.25 -6.34
CA PHE A 49 9.80 1.75 -7.24
C PHE A 49 11.18 1.20 -6.86
N PHE A 50 11.36 0.93 -5.57
CA PHE A 50 12.55 0.31 -5.00
C PHE A 50 12.17 -0.97 -4.24
N VAL A 51 12.78 -2.11 -4.62
CA VAL A 51 12.62 -3.35 -3.85
C VAL A 51 13.50 -3.25 -2.61
N HIS A 52 12.91 -3.28 -1.43
CA HIS A 52 13.63 -3.09 -0.17
C HIS A 52 14.84 -4.03 -0.05
N ARG A 53 15.98 -3.55 0.47
CA ARG A 53 17.24 -4.31 0.55
C ARG A 53 17.11 -5.64 1.29
N GLY A 54 16.29 -5.68 2.35
CA GLY A 54 15.97 -6.93 3.06
C GLY A 54 15.21 -7.96 2.21
N ILE A 55 14.33 -7.50 1.31
CA ILE A 55 13.63 -8.39 0.35
C ILE A 55 14.63 -8.92 -0.68
N GLN A 56 15.52 -8.05 -1.18
CA GLN A 56 16.57 -8.44 -2.14
C GLN A 56 17.54 -9.46 -1.53
N ALA A 57 17.97 -9.25 -0.28
CA ALA A 57 18.84 -10.17 0.44
C ALA A 57 18.18 -11.55 0.59
N PHE A 58 16.91 -11.59 0.98
CA PHE A 58 16.18 -12.86 1.10
C PHE A 58 16.02 -13.55 -0.25
N ALA A 59 15.67 -12.81 -1.31
CA ALA A 59 15.55 -13.33 -2.66
C ALA A 59 16.88 -13.94 -3.15
N LYS A 60 18.01 -13.26 -2.88
CA LYS A 60 19.35 -13.74 -3.23
C LYS A 60 19.68 -15.05 -2.52
N ASP A 61 19.37 -15.17 -1.24
CA ASP A 61 19.62 -16.41 -0.47
C ASP A 61 18.76 -17.57 -0.97
N ILE A 62 17.50 -17.32 -1.37
CA ILE A 62 16.66 -18.32 -2.03
C ILE A 62 17.28 -18.80 -3.33
N VAL A 63 17.72 -17.87 -4.20
CA VAL A 63 18.38 -18.23 -5.47
C VAL A 63 19.66 -19.01 -5.22
N ALA A 64 20.46 -18.62 -4.22
CA ALA A 64 21.71 -19.30 -3.91
C ALA A 64 21.49 -20.77 -3.49
N ARG A 65 20.39 -21.08 -2.78
CA ARG A 65 20.09 -22.45 -2.32
C ARG A 65 19.24 -23.26 -3.30
N HIS A 66 18.36 -22.62 -4.06
CA HIS A 66 17.30 -23.30 -4.83
C HIS A 66 17.20 -22.86 -6.29
N GLY A 67 17.91 -21.82 -6.69
CA GLY A 67 17.91 -21.29 -8.06
C GLY A 67 18.96 -21.94 -8.97
N ARG A 68 18.88 -21.61 -10.26
CA ARG A 68 19.87 -21.94 -11.29
C ARG A 68 20.81 -20.74 -11.52
N PRO A 69 22.03 -20.95 -12.06
CA PRO A 69 22.92 -19.84 -12.42
C PRO A 69 22.22 -18.80 -13.32
N GLY A 70 22.38 -17.52 -13.01
CA GLY A 70 21.77 -16.42 -13.75
C GLY A 70 20.30 -16.12 -13.42
N GLN A 71 19.68 -16.86 -12.49
CA GLN A 71 18.33 -16.55 -12.03
C GLN A 71 18.30 -15.45 -10.97
N GLN A 72 17.15 -14.79 -10.90
CA GLN A 72 16.71 -13.90 -9.83
C GLN A 72 15.41 -14.44 -9.22
N ALA A 73 14.98 -13.85 -8.10
CA ALA A 73 13.73 -14.22 -7.44
C ALA A 73 12.88 -12.99 -7.09
N MET A 74 11.56 -13.14 -7.20
CA MET A 74 10.59 -12.18 -6.68
C MET A 74 9.68 -12.86 -5.66
N LEU A 75 9.51 -12.21 -4.51
CA LEU A 75 8.92 -12.84 -3.32
C LEU A 75 7.47 -12.42 -3.13
N PHE A 76 6.59 -13.41 -2.97
CA PHE A 76 5.16 -13.25 -2.85
C PHE A 76 4.61 -13.95 -1.62
N PRO A 77 3.58 -13.37 -0.98
CA PRO A 77 3.02 -13.86 0.28
C PRO A 77 2.47 -15.28 0.19
N THR A 78 1.97 -15.71 -0.98
CA THR A 78 1.26 -16.99 -1.12
C THR A 78 1.52 -17.62 -2.49
N PRO A 79 1.35 -18.95 -2.63
CA PRO A 79 1.50 -19.64 -3.91
C PRO A 79 0.53 -19.11 -4.98
N ARG A 80 -0.68 -18.72 -4.57
CA ARG A 80 -1.70 -18.17 -5.48
C ARG A 80 -1.24 -16.84 -6.09
N VAL A 81 -0.61 -15.98 -5.28
CA VAL A 81 -0.07 -14.70 -5.73
C VAL A 81 1.16 -14.91 -6.63
N ALA A 82 2.08 -15.80 -6.23
CA ALA A 82 3.24 -16.15 -7.05
C ALA A 82 2.84 -16.72 -8.41
N LYS A 83 1.82 -17.59 -8.45
CA LYS A 83 1.29 -18.16 -9.68
C LYS A 83 0.77 -17.10 -10.66
N ARG A 84 0.09 -16.05 -10.17
CA ARG A 84 -0.35 -14.95 -11.04
C ARG A 84 0.82 -14.19 -11.65
N CYS A 85 1.90 -13.97 -10.90
CA CYS A 85 3.11 -13.38 -11.43
C CYS A 85 3.76 -14.28 -12.49
N LEU A 86 3.88 -15.59 -12.21
CA LEU A 86 4.35 -16.59 -13.17
C LEU A 86 3.54 -16.53 -14.47
N GLU A 87 2.21 -16.61 -14.37
CA GLU A 87 1.30 -16.53 -15.53
C GLU A 87 1.48 -15.22 -16.30
N PHE A 88 1.62 -14.09 -15.60
CA PHE A 88 1.85 -12.80 -16.21
C PHE A 88 3.17 -12.73 -17.01
N ILE A 89 4.25 -13.31 -16.46
CA ILE A 89 5.55 -13.41 -17.14
C ILE A 89 5.43 -14.33 -18.36
N CYS A 90 4.88 -15.53 -18.19
CA CYS A 90 4.76 -16.51 -19.27
C CYS A 90 3.90 -16.02 -20.45
N GLN A 91 2.92 -15.14 -20.20
CA GLN A 91 2.09 -14.54 -21.26
C GLN A 91 2.82 -13.46 -22.07
N ARG A 92 3.92 -12.90 -21.57
CA ARG A 92 4.57 -11.70 -22.14
C ARG A 92 6.03 -11.93 -22.54
N ALA A 93 6.68 -12.92 -21.95
CA ALA A 93 8.04 -13.30 -22.27
C ALA A 93 8.08 -14.20 -23.52
N SER A 94 9.27 -14.36 -24.13
CA SER A 94 9.44 -15.33 -25.20
C SER A 94 9.26 -16.76 -24.67
N PRO A 95 8.91 -17.75 -25.53
CA PRO A 95 8.78 -19.15 -25.12
C PRO A 95 10.04 -19.74 -24.47
N GLU A 96 11.23 -19.23 -24.81
CA GLU A 96 12.51 -19.63 -24.22
C GLU A 96 12.65 -19.12 -22.78
N ILE A 97 12.28 -17.85 -22.54
CA ILE A 97 12.30 -17.27 -21.20
C ILE A 97 11.22 -17.91 -20.33
N ALA A 98 10.00 -18.07 -20.85
CA ALA A 98 8.87 -18.64 -20.12
C ALA A 98 9.16 -20.07 -19.58
N ARG A 99 9.91 -20.89 -20.32
CA ARG A 99 10.34 -22.24 -19.87
C ARG A 99 11.36 -22.23 -18.73
N GLN A 100 11.95 -21.07 -18.42
CA GLN A 100 12.95 -20.90 -17.37
C GLN A 100 12.38 -20.20 -16.13
N VAL A 101 11.07 -19.92 -16.11
CA VAL A 101 10.38 -19.34 -14.97
C VAL A 101 9.72 -20.46 -14.18
N ASP A 102 10.05 -20.57 -12.91
CA ASP A 102 9.55 -21.59 -11.99
C ASP A 102 9.07 -20.94 -10.69
N THR A 103 8.27 -21.65 -9.90
CA THR A 103 7.88 -21.21 -8.55
C THR A 103 8.37 -22.19 -7.50
N ILE A 104 8.84 -21.67 -6.37
CA ILE A 104 9.12 -22.45 -5.17
C ILE A 104 8.30 -21.93 -4.01
N ASP A 105 7.57 -22.84 -3.36
CA ASP A 105 6.74 -22.55 -2.21
C ASP A 105 7.42 -23.04 -0.93
N PHE A 106 7.34 -22.22 0.10
CA PHE A 106 7.91 -22.46 1.42
C PHE A 106 6.83 -22.55 2.49
N THR A 107 7.05 -23.45 3.44
CA THR A 107 6.22 -23.66 4.63
C THR A 107 7.10 -23.80 5.86
N LEU A 108 6.53 -23.55 7.04
CA LEU A 108 7.20 -23.89 8.29
C LEU A 108 7.46 -25.39 8.39
N ASP A 109 8.67 -25.76 8.82
CA ASP A 109 9.05 -27.13 9.14
C ASP A 109 8.36 -27.56 10.43
N ARG A 110 7.25 -28.29 10.29
CA ARG A 110 6.47 -28.80 11.40
C ARG A 110 7.11 -30.02 12.09
N SER A 111 8.21 -30.55 11.57
CA SER A 111 8.97 -31.61 12.22
C SER A 111 9.82 -31.08 13.39
N LYS A 112 10.21 -29.80 13.32
CA LYS A 112 10.97 -29.10 14.37
C LYS A 112 10.06 -28.58 15.49
N GLU A 113 10.64 -28.37 16.68
CA GLU A 113 9.92 -27.79 17.81
C GLU A 113 9.64 -26.30 17.57
N LEU A 114 8.44 -25.99 17.07
CA LEU A 114 7.99 -24.61 16.85
C LEU A 114 7.24 -24.07 18.08
N SER A 115 7.45 -22.79 18.38
CA SER A 115 6.68 -22.08 19.40
C SER A 115 5.17 -22.07 19.06
N PRO A 116 4.27 -22.04 20.06
CA PRO A 116 2.83 -21.96 19.82
C PRO A 116 2.41 -20.78 18.93
N GLN A 117 3.12 -19.65 19.03
CA GLN A 117 2.91 -18.44 18.25
C GLN A 117 3.31 -18.66 16.78
N LEU A 118 4.47 -19.28 16.52
CA LEU A 118 4.89 -19.64 15.16
C LEU A 118 3.94 -20.66 14.52
N LYS A 119 3.43 -21.63 15.29
CA LYS A 119 2.45 -22.60 14.79
C LYS A 119 1.14 -21.94 14.35
N LYS A 120 0.74 -20.84 15.00
CA LYS A 120 -0.45 -20.05 14.66
C LYS A 120 -0.20 -19.14 13.46
N LEU A 121 1.00 -18.61 13.31
CA LEU A 121 1.42 -17.88 12.12
C LEU A 121 1.58 -18.87 10.97
N SER A 122 0.59 -18.94 10.08
CA SER A 122 0.69 -19.71 8.82
C SER A 122 1.65 -19.01 7.84
N SER A 123 2.91 -18.86 8.23
CA SER A 123 3.95 -18.17 7.47
C SER A 123 4.30 -19.01 6.25
N THR A 124 3.57 -18.77 5.18
CA THR A 124 3.88 -19.24 3.85
C THR A 124 4.69 -18.17 3.14
N MET A 125 5.59 -18.58 2.25
CA MET A 125 6.25 -17.66 1.33
C MET A 125 6.44 -18.37 0.01
N SER A 126 6.30 -17.65 -1.10
CA SER A 126 6.56 -18.19 -2.42
C SER A 126 7.55 -17.30 -3.15
N ALA A 127 8.44 -17.90 -3.93
CA ALA A 127 9.34 -17.18 -4.82
C ALA A 127 9.06 -17.59 -6.27
N VAL A 128 8.94 -16.61 -7.15
CA VAL A 128 9.00 -16.81 -8.59
C VAL A 128 10.47 -16.66 -8.99
N LEU A 129 11.08 -17.73 -9.47
CA LEU A 129 12.44 -17.79 -9.97
C LEU A 129 12.42 -17.55 -11.48
N TYR A 130 13.25 -16.64 -11.98
CA TYR A 130 13.26 -16.27 -13.40
C TYR A 130 14.67 -15.85 -13.85
N PRO A 131 15.02 -16.00 -15.14
CA PRO A 131 16.27 -15.46 -15.66
C PRO A 131 16.24 -13.93 -15.66
N GLU A 132 17.41 -13.27 -15.55
CA GLU A 132 17.53 -11.81 -15.42
C GLU A 132 16.75 -11.02 -16.49
N GLU A 133 16.67 -11.54 -17.72
CA GLU A 133 15.95 -10.94 -18.84
C GLU A 133 14.43 -10.81 -18.59
N ALA A 134 13.87 -11.61 -17.69
CA ALA A 134 12.46 -11.55 -17.31
C ALA A 134 12.19 -10.47 -16.23
N PHE A 135 13.22 -9.89 -15.61
CA PHE A 135 13.07 -8.92 -14.52
C PHE A 135 12.16 -7.74 -14.90
N PRO A 136 12.27 -7.10 -16.09
CA PRO A 136 11.38 -5.99 -16.44
C PRO A 136 9.90 -6.39 -16.43
N ILE A 137 9.57 -7.62 -16.83
CA ILE A 137 8.19 -8.13 -16.85
C ILE A 137 7.72 -8.47 -15.43
N ALA A 138 8.56 -9.15 -14.64
CA ALA A 138 8.27 -9.47 -13.25
C ALA A 138 8.06 -8.19 -12.42
N LYS A 139 8.93 -7.18 -12.61
CA LYS A 139 8.84 -5.87 -11.96
C LYS A 139 7.53 -5.18 -12.29
N GLN A 140 7.07 -5.20 -13.54
CA GLN A 140 5.78 -4.62 -13.90
C GLN A 140 4.61 -5.27 -13.15
N TYR A 141 4.61 -6.60 -12.99
CA TYR A 141 3.59 -7.27 -12.19
C TYR A 141 3.60 -6.76 -10.74
N TRP A 142 4.75 -6.85 -10.07
CA TRP A 142 4.91 -6.45 -8.66
C TRP A 142 4.58 -4.98 -8.43
N GLN A 143 5.12 -4.10 -9.29
CA GLN A 143 4.91 -2.67 -9.18
C GLN A 143 3.44 -2.30 -9.36
N HIS A 144 2.79 -2.78 -10.42
CA HIS A 144 1.46 -2.32 -10.78
C HIS A 144 0.40 -2.93 -9.86
N THR A 145 0.46 -4.24 -9.61
CA THR A 145 -0.54 -4.92 -8.78
C THR A 145 -0.40 -4.59 -7.29
N GLY A 146 0.78 -4.12 -6.86
CA GLY A 146 1.13 -4.02 -5.45
C GLY A 146 1.15 -5.38 -4.73
N ASP A 147 1.05 -6.51 -5.45
CA ASP A 147 1.31 -7.84 -4.91
C ASP A 147 2.81 -7.95 -4.63
N GLY A 148 3.15 -8.43 -3.44
CA GLY A 148 4.53 -8.62 -3.04
C GLY A 148 4.64 -8.83 -1.53
N THR A 149 5.83 -9.17 -1.09
CA THR A 149 6.13 -9.33 0.33
C THR A 149 6.55 -8.00 0.93
N SER A 150 5.98 -7.61 2.08
CA SER A 150 6.43 -6.42 2.82
C SER A 150 7.84 -6.61 3.38
N SER A 151 8.56 -5.52 3.64
CA SER A 151 9.91 -5.61 4.20
C SER A 151 9.94 -6.28 5.58
N ARG A 152 8.93 -6.04 6.44
CA ARG A 152 8.76 -6.74 7.73
C ARG A 152 8.57 -8.23 7.56
N ARG A 153 7.66 -8.64 6.65
CA ARG A 153 7.42 -10.06 6.38
C ARG A 153 8.65 -10.74 5.79
N ALA A 154 9.33 -10.10 4.84
CA ALA A 154 10.53 -10.64 4.23
C ALA A 154 11.63 -10.83 5.27
N GLU A 155 11.87 -9.84 6.13
CA GLU A 155 12.85 -9.95 7.20
C GLU A 155 12.50 -11.07 8.19
N PHE A 156 11.23 -11.23 8.55
CA PHE A 156 10.78 -12.33 9.40
C PHE A 156 11.02 -13.70 8.74
N CYS A 157 10.57 -13.86 7.48
CA CYS A 157 10.70 -15.11 6.74
C CYS A 157 12.16 -15.45 6.41
N HIS A 158 13.00 -14.45 6.14
CA HIS A 158 14.42 -14.64 5.83
C HIS A 158 15.16 -15.27 7.00
N ARG A 159 14.83 -14.85 8.23
CA ARG A 159 15.46 -15.38 9.44
C ARG A 159 15.04 -16.83 9.69
N LEU A 160 13.75 -17.13 9.53
CA LEU A 160 13.27 -18.52 9.55
C LEU A 160 13.91 -19.38 8.45
N PHE A 161 14.21 -18.81 7.28
CA PHE A 161 14.90 -19.51 6.20
C PHE A 161 16.38 -19.77 6.54
N GLN A 162 17.05 -18.82 7.20
CA GLN A 162 18.42 -18.98 7.68
C GLN A 162 18.52 -20.05 8.78
N ASP A 163 17.54 -20.08 9.69
CA ASP A 163 17.41 -21.07 10.77
C ASP A 163 16.87 -22.44 10.28
N GLU A 164 16.69 -22.61 8.97
CA GLU A 164 16.12 -23.81 8.35
C GLU A 164 14.74 -24.21 8.92
N LEU A 165 13.98 -23.24 9.41
CA LEU A 165 12.60 -23.40 9.87
C LEU A 165 11.57 -23.14 8.76
N LEU A 166 11.96 -22.40 7.72
CA LEU A 166 11.15 -22.16 6.53
C LEU A 166 11.73 -22.98 5.36
N ILE A 167 11.07 -24.10 5.03
CA ILE A 167 11.57 -25.11 4.09
C ILE A 167 10.69 -25.22 2.84
N PRO A 168 11.22 -25.69 1.70
CA PRO A 168 10.41 -25.96 0.52
C PRO A 168 9.29 -26.96 0.81
N VAL A 169 8.08 -26.75 0.27
CA VAL A 169 6.93 -27.64 0.49
C VAL A 169 7.24 -29.08 0.08
N ALA A 170 8.00 -29.29 -1.00
CA ALA A 170 8.45 -30.62 -1.44
C ALA A 170 9.32 -31.34 -0.38
N ALA A 171 10.07 -30.61 0.46
CA ALA A 171 10.87 -31.18 1.54
C ALA A 171 10.03 -31.59 2.76
N SER A 172 8.85 -30.97 2.97
CA SER A 172 7.96 -31.30 4.09
C SER A 172 7.21 -32.64 3.94
N GLN A 173 7.28 -33.27 2.76
CA GLN A 173 6.60 -34.53 2.44
C GLN A 173 7.43 -35.79 2.74
N THR A 174 8.57 -35.68 3.46
CA THR A 174 9.29 -36.89 3.89
C THR A 174 8.45 -37.66 4.91
N PRO A 175 8.16 -38.97 4.71
CA PRO A 175 7.44 -39.75 5.70
C PRO A 175 8.24 -39.78 7.01
N PRO A 176 7.60 -39.74 8.19
CA PRO A 176 8.33 -39.96 9.43
C PRO A 176 8.98 -41.35 9.37
N GLU A 177 10.30 -41.40 9.55
CA GLU A 177 11.03 -42.65 9.69
C GLU A 177 10.33 -43.51 10.74
N THR A 178 9.93 -44.71 10.32
CA THR A 178 9.31 -45.68 11.20
C THR A 178 10.35 -46.18 12.18
N VAL A 179 10.43 -45.55 13.35
CA VAL A 179 11.19 -46.07 14.48
C VAL A 179 10.53 -47.38 14.89
N SER A 180 11.14 -48.50 14.50
CA SER A 180 10.71 -49.84 14.87
C SER A 180 10.84 -50.01 16.38
N ARG A 181 9.73 -49.88 17.10
CA ARG A 181 9.67 -50.28 18.51
C ARG A 181 9.58 -51.81 18.56
N PRO A 182 10.48 -52.49 19.30
CA PRO A 182 10.37 -53.94 19.46
C PRO A 182 9.14 -54.29 20.29
N PHE A 183 8.33 -55.19 19.75
CA PHE A 183 7.16 -55.78 20.39
C PHE A 183 7.52 -56.36 21.78
N ARG A 184 6.78 -55.95 22.81
CA ARG A 184 6.66 -56.72 24.07
C ARG A 184 5.22 -57.22 24.19
N GLY A 185 5.08 -58.54 24.23
CA GLY A 185 3.81 -59.25 24.30
C GLY A 185 3.01 -59.00 25.59
N PRO A 186 1.74 -59.46 25.65
CA PRO A 186 0.80 -59.05 26.68
C PRO A 186 1.02 -59.82 27.98
N LYS A 187 1.08 -59.11 29.11
CA LYS A 187 0.93 -59.70 30.46
C LYS A 187 -0.37 -59.26 31.11
N ARG A 188 -1.06 -60.25 31.65
CA ARG A 188 -2.41 -60.27 32.22
C ARG A 188 -2.29 -60.44 33.75
N TYR A 189 -3.07 -59.63 34.49
CA TYR A 189 -3.46 -59.67 35.93
C TYR A 189 -2.41 -59.92 37.04
N GLN A 190 -2.28 -58.97 37.98
CA GLN A 190 -2.56 -59.18 39.43
C GLN A 190 -2.61 -57.85 40.23
N ARG A 191 -3.35 -57.90 41.34
CA ARG A 191 -3.92 -56.83 42.19
C ARG A 191 -2.96 -56.34 43.32
N PRO A 192 -3.33 -55.31 44.12
CA PRO A 192 -2.41 -54.49 44.91
C PRO A 192 -2.15 -55.04 46.33
N GLY A 193 -0.97 -54.74 46.87
CA GLY A 193 -0.57 -55.05 48.24
C GLY A 193 0.32 -53.92 48.80
N SER A 194 0.07 -53.59 50.05
CA SER A 194 0.50 -52.38 50.77
C SER A 194 1.81 -52.57 51.57
N ILE A 195 2.33 -51.44 52.04
CA ILE A 195 3.10 -51.20 53.29
C ILE A 195 4.62 -50.91 53.17
N ASP A 196 4.94 -49.70 53.64
CA ASP A 196 6.14 -49.11 54.28
C ASP A 196 7.51 -49.01 53.59
N GLY A 197 7.93 -47.73 53.50
CA GLY A 197 9.14 -47.29 54.18
C GLY A 197 10.42 -47.24 53.36
N VAL A 198 10.87 -46.00 53.11
CA VAL A 198 12.22 -45.47 53.36
C VAL A 198 12.62 -44.49 52.26
N VAL A 199 12.84 -43.25 52.70
CA VAL A 199 13.37 -42.12 51.94
C VAL A 199 14.80 -42.44 51.51
N SER A 200 15.06 -42.42 50.20
CA SER A 200 16.42 -42.29 49.67
C SER A 200 16.45 -41.26 48.55
N HIS A 201 17.24 -40.21 48.76
CA HIS A 201 17.55 -39.19 47.77
C HIS A 201 18.38 -39.80 46.64
N ILE A 202 17.82 -39.89 45.44
CA ILE A 202 18.56 -40.13 44.20
C ILE A 202 18.59 -38.79 43.43
N PRO A 203 19.76 -38.26 43.03
CA PRO A 203 19.81 -37.05 42.23
C PRO A 203 19.12 -37.32 40.88
N LYS A 204 18.22 -36.43 40.47
CA LYS A 204 17.75 -36.40 39.09
C LYS A 204 18.97 -36.27 38.17
N PRO A 205 19.09 -37.06 37.09
CA PRO A 205 20.07 -36.77 36.05
C PRO A 205 19.77 -35.36 35.49
N PRO A 206 20.80 -34.58 35.12
CA PRO A 206 20.58 -33.30 34.49
C PRO A 206 19.69 -33.52 33.26
N SER A 207 18.62 -32.74 33.19
CA SER A 207 17.84 -32.60 31.96
C SER A 207 18.82 -32.31 30.81
N PRO A 208 18.66 -32.94 29.64
CA PRO A 208 19.48 -32.59 28.49
C PRO A 208 19.38 -31.09 28.26
N PRO A 209 20.47 -30.40 27.87
CA PRO A 209 20.38 -28.98 27.56
C PRO A 209 19.31 -28.82 26.49
N ALA A 210 18.33 -27.93 26.74
CA ALA A 210 17.43 -27.50 25.69
C ALA A 210 18.29 -27.02 24.51
N PRO A 211 17.97 -27.41 23.26
CA PRO A 211 18.75 -26.97 22.12
C PRO A 211 18.79 -25.44 22.13
N VAL A 212 20.01 -24.89 22.13
CA VAL A 212 20.30 -23.45 22.25
C VAL A 212 19.59 -22.64 21.14
N GLU A 213 19.27 -23.28 20.01
CA GLU A 213 18.57 -22.71 18.84
C GLU A 213 17.06 -22.44 19.06
N SER A 214 16.39 -23.22 19.92
CA SER A 214 14.97 -23.01 20.27
C SER A 214 14.77 -21.72 21.10
N LEU A 215 15.80 -21.36 21.87
CA LEU A 215 15.81 -20.13 22.67
C LEU A 215 16.04 -18.88 21.82
N GLU A 216 16.84 -18.93 20.74
CA GLU A 216 17.09 -17.74 19.91
C GLU A 216 15.88 -17.33 19.08
N SER A 217 15.21 -18.28 18.42
CA SER A 217 13.98 -17.98 17.66
C SER A 217 12.84 -17.50 18.57
N SER A 218 12.69 -18.07 19.76
CA SER A 218 11.69 -17.63 20.76
C SER A 218 12.04 -16.29 21.40
N ARG A 219 13.30 -16.08 21.79
CA ARG A 219 13.81 -14.81 22.31
C ARG A 219 13.73 -13.70 21.28
N PHE A 220 13.90 -14.01 20.00
CA PHE A 220 13.81 -13.04 18.93
C PHE A 220 12.38 -12.62 18.58
N LEU A 221 11.45 -13.58 18.65
CA LEU A 221 10.03 -13.26 18.70
C LEU A 221 9.77 -12.35 19.90
N GLU A 222 10.25 -12.71 21.09
CA GLU A 222 10.05 -11.93 22.33
C GLU A 222 10.69 -10.53 22.28
N GLU A 223 11.86 -10.37 21.68
CA GLU A 223 12.60 -9.10 21.55
C GLU A 223 11.97 -8.16 20.52
N ARG A 224 11.41 -8.66 19.42
CA ARG A 224 10.66 -7.83 18.44
C ARG A 224 9.23 -7.55 18.84
N PHE A 225 8.58 -8.53 19.45
CA PHE A 225 7.16 -8.49 19.71
C PHE A 225 6.84 -8.02 21.14
N GLY A 226 7.85 -7.91 22.01
CA GLY A 226 7.68 -7.61 23.42
C GLY A 226 6.70 -8.60 24.07
N ARG A 227 6.38 -8.38 25.34
CA ARG A 227 5.36 -9.19 26.05
C ARG A 227 3.93 -9.06 25.49
N ASN A 228 3.71 -8.39 24.34
CA ASN A 228 2.41 -7.84 23.95
C ASN A 228 1.96 -8.07 22.49
N LEU A 229 2.64 -8.86 21.64
CA LEU A 229 2.02 -9.31 20.38
C LEU A 229 1.26 -10.62 20.58
N GLU A 230 0.14 -10.49 21.27
CA GLU A 230 -0.81 -11.58 21.35
C GLU A 230 -1.48 -11.68 19.97
N LEU A 231 -1.26 -12.75 19.20
CA LEU A 231 -1.90 -12.96 17.87
C LEU A 231 -3.45 -12.84 17.93
N SER A 232 -4.03 -12.99 19.12
CA SER A 232 -5.41 -12.65 19.47
C SER A 232 -5.80 -11.21 19.13
N MET A 233 -4.85 -10.27 19.10
CA MET A 233 -5.09 -8.86 18.80
C MET A 233 -5.12 -8.53 17.31
N VAL A 234 -4.57 -9.37 16.42
CA VAL A 234 -4.49 -9.05 14.98
C VAL A 234 -5.89 -8.91 14.37
N GLU A 235 -6.80 -9.84 14.66
CA GLU A 235 -8.18 -9.76 14.17
C GLU A 235 -8.94 -8.58 14.79
N ARG A 236 -8.67 -8.25 16.05
CA ARG A 236 -9.20 -7.03 16.69
C ARG A 236 -8.65 -5.77 16.02
N ALA A 237 -7.37 -5.74 15.67
CA ALA A 237 -6.72 -4.64 14.98
C ALA A 237 -7.28 -4.44 13.56
N LYS A 238 -7.48 -5.53 12.80
CA LYS A 238 -8.17 -5.47 11.52
C LYS A 238 -9.59 -4.93 11.67
N SER A 239 -10.34 -5.40 12.67
CA SER A 239 -11.70 -4.89 12.94
C SER A 239 -11.68 -3.39 13.29
N ALA A 240 -10.75 -2.94 14.15
CA ALA A 240 -10.59 -1.52 14.46
C ALA A 240 -10.27 -0.67 13.22
N ILE A 241 -9.37 -1.14 12.35
CA ILE A 241 -9.07 -0.50 11.06
C ILE A 241 -10.32 -0.44 10.18
N ARG A 242 -11.05 -1.55 10.01
CA ARG A 242 -12.28 -1.61 9.21
C ARG A 242 -13.35 -0.63 9.72
N ARG A 243 -13.54 -0.56 11.04
CA ARG A 243 -14.49 0.37 11.67
C ARG A 243 -14.11 1.83 11.48
N ARG A 244 -12.82 2.18 11.63
CA ARG A 244 -12.33 3.53 11.31
C ARG A 244 -12.57 3.88 9.85
N ILE A 245 -12.31 2.95 8.93
CA ILE A 245 -12.59 3.13 7.50
C ILE A 245 -14.09 3.30 7.24
N ALA A 246 -14.95 2.53 7.90
CA ALA A 246 -16.39 2.69 7.84
C ALA A 246 -16.89 3.95 8.58
N GLY A 247 -16.03 4.64 9.34
CA GLY A 247 -16.45 5.77 10.17
C GLY A 247 -17.42 5.39 11.27
N ALA A 248 -17.34 4.17 11.79
CA ALA A 248 -17.99 3.77 13.02
C ALA A 248 -17.09 4.19 14.20
N MET A 249 -17.62 4.96 15.17
CA MET A 249 -16.83 5.54 16.26
C MET A 249 -15.92 4.49 16.93
N ALA A 250 -14.61 4.64 16.70
CA ALA A 250 -13.58 3.76 17.25
C ALA A 250 -12.94 4.33 18.53
N HIS A 251 -13.36 5.52 18.97
CA HIS A 251 -12.72 6.26 20.06
C HIS A 251 -12.76 5.53 21.42
N ASP A 252 -13.65 4.55 21.61
CA ASP A 252 -13.82 3.82 22.89
C ASP A 252 -13.75 2.28 22.75
N ILE A 253 -13.22 1.74 21.65
CA ILE A 253 -13.08 0.29 21.54
C ILE A 253 -11.82 -0.15 22.31
N ASP A 254 -12.02 -0.64 23.53
CA ASP A 254 -10.99 -1.34 24.28
C ASP A 254 -10.60 -2.63 23.54
N ILE A 255 -9.53 -2.55 22.75
CA ILE A 255 -8.94 -3.68 22.03
C ILE A 255 -8.47 -4.81 22.96
N HIS A 256 -8.40 -4.56 24.26
CA HIS A 256 -7.97 -5.53 25.26
C HIS A 256 -9.17 -6.28 25.89
N ASN A 257 -10.38 -5.72 25.95
CA ASN A 257 -11.51 -6.31 26.69
C ASN A 257 -12.80 -6.53 25.88
N GLY A 258 -13.48 -7.66 26.13
CA GLY A 258 -14.85 -7.96 25.65
C GLY A 258 -14.99 -8.36 24.16
N PRO A 259 -16.19 -8.81 23.74
CA PRO A 259 -16.54 -8.92 22.32
C PRO A 259 -16.78 -7.53 21.72
N LEU A 260 -16.33 -7.33 20.48
CA LEU A 260 -16.54 -6.06 19.77
C LEU A 260 -18.06 -5.88 19.52
N PRO A 261 -18.65 -4.71 19.88
CA PRO A 261 -20.08 -4.48 19.68
C PRO A 261 -20.41 -4.45 18.18
N ALA A 262 -21.59 -4.89 17.74
CA ALA A 262 -21.95 -4.81 16.32
C ALA A 262 -21.80 -3.37 15.78
N MET A 263 -21.38 -3.22 14.52
CA MET A 263 -21.33 -1.91 13.87
C MET A 263 -22.77 -1.46 13.59
N THR A 264 -23.31 -0.60 14.46
CA THR A 264 -24.71 -0.14 14.38
C THR A 264 -24.88 1.18 13.63
N ASP A 265 -23.80 1.93 13.43
CA ASP A 265 -23.81 3.24 12.77
C ASP A 265 -22.49 3.48 12.02
N ASN A 266 -22.52 4.33 11.00
CA ASN A 266 -21.37 4.67 10.17
C ASN A 266 -21.50 6.06 9.52
N THR A 267 -20.38 6.77 9.34
CA THR A 267 -20.38 8.07 8.66
C THR A 267 -20.37 7.98 7.13
N ARG A 268 -20.35 6.76 6.57
CA ARG A 268 -20.43 6.55 5.11
C ARG A 268 -21.84 6.71 4.55
N GLY A 269 -22.85 6.89 5.39
CA GLY A 269 -24.22 7.16 4.97
C GLY A 269 -24.96 5.95 4.40
N ILE A 270 -24.40 4.74 4.50
CA ILE A 270 -25.01 3.50 4.03
C ILE A 270 -25.39 2.64 5.24
N LYS A 271 -26.67 2.60 5.60
CA LYS A 271 -27.13 1.95 6.85
C LYS A 271 -26.84 0.46 6.93
N THR A 272 -26.75 -0.20 5.77
CA THR A 272 -26.51 -1.64 5.64
C THR A 272 -25.03 -1.98 5.48
N LEU A 273 -24.13 -1.01 5.60
CA LEU A 273 -22.68 -1.25 5.56
C LEU A 273 -22.27 -2.07 6.76
N GLU A 274 -21.59 -3.19 6.51
CA GLU A 274 -21.03 -4.07 7.53
C GLU A 274 -19.50 -4.10 7.45
N GLU A 275 -18.84 -4.52 8.54
CA GLU A 275 -17.37 -4.69 8.53
C GLU A 275 -16.92 -5.69 7.45
N ALA A 276 -17.74 -6.69 7.16
CA ALA A 276 -17.46 -7.71 6.14
C ALA A 276 -17.39 -7.12 4.72
N ASP A 277 -17.83 -5.87 4.53
CA ASP A 277 -17.77 -5.18 3.24
C ASP A 277 -16.47 -4.37 3.07
N VAL A 278 -15.67 -4.28 4.13
CA VAL A 278 -14.38 -3.60 4.16
C VAL A 278 -13.24 -4.60 4.09
N TYR A 279 -12.62 -4.67 2.92
CA TYR A 279 -11.47 -5.53 2.65
C TYR A 279 -10.17 -4.78 2.88
N LEU A 280 -9.21 -5.43 3.52
CA LEU A 280 -7.88 -4.88 3.77
C LEU A 280 -6.85 -5.56 2.88
N TYR A 281 -5.87 -4.78 2.42
CA TYR A 281 -4.82 -5.20 1.50
C TYR A 281 -3.46 -4.65 1.96
N PRO A 282 -2.34 -5.27 1.56
CA PRO A 282 -1.00 -4.81 1.93
C PRO A 282 -0.58 -3.49 1.26
N ALA A 283 -1.31 -2.99 0.25
CA ALA A 283 -1.02 -1.73 -0.42
C ALA A 283 -2.27 -1.15 -1.12
N GLY A 284 -2.32 0.18 -1.30
CA GLY A 284 -3.38 0.85 -2.07
C GLY A 284 -3.54 0.31 -3.51
N MET A 285 -2.44 0.11 -4.23
CA MET A 285 -2.49 -0.50 -5.57
C MET A 285 -3.03 -1.93 -5.56
N ASN A 286 -2.82 -2.65 -4.46
CA ASN A 286 -3.38 -3.99 -4.29
C ASN A 286 -4.90 -3.95 -4.11
N ALA A 287 -5.43 -2.93 -3.42
CA ALA A 287 -6.87 -2.69 -3.35
C ALA A 287 -7.47 -2.35 -4.73
N ILE A 288 -6.83 -1.47 -5.50
CA ILE A 288 -7.25 -1.13 -6.88
C ILE A 288 -7.21 -2.37 -7.79
N PHE A 289 -6.12 -3.12 -7.76
CA PHE A 289 -5.96 -4.33 -8.56
C PHE A 289 -7.04 -5.37 -8.25
N ASN A 290 -7.32 -5.62 -6.97
CA ASN A 290 -8.36 -6.57 -6.57
C ASN A 290 -9.78 -6.05 -6.82
N ALA A 291 -10.03 -4.73 -6.77
CA ALA A 291 -11.30 -4.15 -7.20
C ALA A 291 -11.54 -4.40 -8.70
N HIS A 292 -10.52 -4.21 -9.55
CA HIS A 292 -10.60 -4.51 -10.98
C HIS A 292 -10.81 -6.00 -11.24
N ARG A 293 -10.08 -6.88 -10.54
CA ARG A 293 -10.26 -8.34 -10.64
C ARG A 293 -11.65 -8.78 -10.22
N ALA A 294 -12.19 -8.24 -9.12
CA ALA A 294 -13.53 -8.53 -8.66
C ALA A 294 -14.58 -8.14 -9.71
N LEU A 295 -14.41 -6.99 -10.38
CA LEU A 295 -15.29 -6.59 -11.48
C LEU A 295 -15.20 -7.53 -12.69
N LEU A 296 -14.00 -7.88 -13.13
CA LEU A 296 -13.79 -8.84 -14.23
C LEU A 296 -14.43 -10.21 -13.97
N LYS A 297 -14.53 -10.59 -12.69
CA LYS A 297 -15.17 -11.84 -12.26
C LYS A 297 -16.69 -11.70 -12.11
N ALA A 298 -17.15 -10.55 -11.63
CA ALA A 298 -18.56 -10.28 -11.34
C ALA A 298 -19.37 -9.89 -12.58
N ARG A 299 -18.72 -9.46 -13.66
CA ARG A 299 -19.36 -8.95 -14.88
C ARG A 299 -18.74 -9.56 -16.14
N GLU A 300 -19.41 -9.39 -17.28
CA GLU A 300 -18.82 -9.72 -18.57
C GLU A 300 -17.55 -8.88 -18.81
N PRO A 301 -16.41 -9.50 -19.18
CA PRO A 301 -15.19 -8.76 -19.45
C PRO A 301 -15.37 -7.75 -20.59
N ALA A 302 -15.15 -6.48 -20.29
CA ALA A 302 -15.12 -5.38 -21.25
C ALA A 302 -13.95 -4.44 -20.93
N LYS A 303 -13.70 -3.44 -21.77
CA LYS A 303 -12.71 -2.40 -21.47
C LYS A 303 -13.13 -1.62 -20.22
N SER A 304 -12.17 -1.21 -19.41
CA SER A 304 -12.39 -0.26 -18.32
C SER A 304 -12.17 1.17 -18.81
N ILE A 305 -12.69 2.15 -18.07
CA ILE A 305 -12.42 3.57 -18.28
C ILE A 305 -11.55 4.05 -17.13
N ASN A 306 -10.48 4.79 -17.44
CA ASN A 306 -9.77 5.58 -16.46
C ASN A 306 -10.09 7.06 -16.70
N PHE A 307 -10.75 7.70 -15.73
CA PHE A 307 -11.26 9.05 -15.84
C PHE A 307 -10.50 9.99 -14.89
N GLY A 308 -9.71 10.89 -15.49
CA GLY A 308 -8.74 11.75 -14.81
C GLY A 308 -7.32 11.23 -14.93
N PHE A 309 -6.35 12.15 -14.82
CA PHE A 309 -4.93 11.83 -14.79
C PHE A 309 -4.63 11.04 -13.50
N PRO A 310 -4.39 9.72 -13.58
CA PRO A 310 -4.35 8.88 -12.40
C PRO A 310 -2.92 8.83 -11.86
N TYR A 311 -2.80 8.32 -10.65
CA TYR A 311 -1.59 7.67 -10.20
C TYR A 311 -1.19 6.59 -11.21
N VAL A 312 0.04 6.71 -11.74
CA VAL A 312 0.59 5.99 -12.91
C VAL A 312 0.11 4.53 -13.02
N ASP A 313 0.17 3.81 -11.91
CA ASP A 313 -0.04 2.36 -11.90
C ASP A 313 -1.52 1.96 -12.10
N THR A 314 -2.50 2.82 -11.79
CA THR A 314 -3.93 2.51 -12.01
C THR A 314 -4.23 2.36 -13.49
N LEU A 315 -3.79 3.30 -14.33
CA LEU A 315 -3.93 3.20 -15.78
C LEU A 315 -3.30 1.91 -16.30
N LYS A 316 -2.07 1.60 -15.84
CA LYS A 316 -1.37 0.39 -16.27
C LYS A 316 -2.05 -0.89 -15.80
N ILE A 317 -2.75 -0.90 -14.65
CA ILE A 317 -3.57 -2.04 -14.25
C ILE A 317 -4.69 -2.27 -15.28
N LEU A 318 -5.41 -1.21 -15.63
CA LEU A 318 -6.58 -1.30 -16.52
C LEU A 318 -6.18 -1.66 -17.96
N GLU A 319 -5.02 -1.19 -18.42
CA GLU A 319 -4.46 -1.55 -19.73
C GLU A 319 -3.98 -3.00 -19.81
N LYS A 320 -3.31 -3.49 -18.76
CA LYS A 320 -2.57 -4.76 -18.82
C LYS A 320 -3.36 -5.97 -18.32
N PHE A 321 -4.32 -5.78 -17.42
CA PHE A 321 -4.98 -6.86 -16.71
C PHE A 321 -6.47 -6.94 -17.07
N GLY A 322 -6.78 -7.20 -18.33
CA GLY A 322 -8.16 -7.31 -18.83
C GLY A 322 -8.24 -6.95 -20.32
N PRO A 323 -9.44 -6.66 -20.84
CA PRO A 323 -9.65 -6.29 -22.24
C PRO A 323 -9.08 -4.92 -22.66
N GLY A 324 -8.48 -4.15 -21.74
CA GLY A 324 -7.84 -2.86 -21.99
C GLY A 324 -8.58 -1.67 -21.38
N CYS A 325 -8.07 -0.46 -21.65
CA CYS A 325 -8.56 0.78 -21.04
C CYS A 325 -8.91 1.84 -22.11
N LEU A 326 -9.99 2.58 -21.88
CA LEU A 326 -10.24 3.90 -22.48
C LEU A 326 -9.79 4.96 -21.48
N PHE A 327 -8.96 5.91 -21.92
CA PHE A 327 -8.34 6.89 -21.04
C PHE A 327 -8.83 8.31 -21.32
N TYR A 328 -9.35 8.98 -20.29
CA TYR A 328 -9.78 10.38 -20.31
C TYR A 328 -8.95 11.18 -19.31
N GLY A 329 -7.73 11.60 -19.71
CA GLY A 329 -6.78 12.21 -18.78
C GLY A 329 -7.15 13.58 -18.24
N HIS A 330 -8.01 14.35 -18.93
CA HIS A 330 -8.42 15.67 -18.44
C HIS A 330 -9.51 15.63 -17.36
N ALA A 331 -10.27 14.53 -17.27
CA ALA A 331 -11.47 14.43 -16.44
C ALA A 331 -12.47 15.59 -16.63
N SER A 332 -12.59 16.08 -17.86
CA SER A 332 -13.36 17.29 -18.19
C SER A 332 -14.83 16.99 -18.52
N ALA A 333 -15.65 18.05 -18.59
CA ALA A 333 -17.02 17.92 -19.10
C ALA A 333 -17.07 17.41 -20.54
N ALA A 334 -16.10 17.83 -21.38
CA ALA A 334 -15.98 17.38 -22.77
C ALA A 334 -15.65 15.88 -22.86
N ASP A 335 -14.84 15.36 -21.94
CA ASP A 335 -14.57 13.91 -21.86
C ASP A 335 -15.85 13.12 -21.53
N LEU A 336 -16.72 13.67 -20.66
CA LEU A 336 -18.02 13.06 -20.38
C LEU A 336 -18.99 13.15 -21.56
N ASP A 337 -18.90 14.21 -22.38
CA ASP A 337 -19.67 14.34 -23.62
C ASP A 337 -19.26 13.29 -24.66
N ASP A 338 -17.95 13.07 -24.83
CA ASP A 338 -17.44 11.99 -25.69
C ASP A 338 -17.84 10.60 -25.16
N LEU A 339 -17.69 10.37 -23.84
CA LEU A 339 -18.09 9.11 -23.22
C LEU A 339 -19.58 8.82 -23.45
N GLU A 340 -20.45 9.80 -23.19
CA GLU A 340 -21.89 9.67 -23.43
C GLU A 340 -22.20 9.39 -24.92
N THR A 341 -21.46 10.00 -25.84
CA THR A 341 -21.61 9.77 -27.29
C THR A 341 -21.23 8.32 -27.68
N ARG A 342 -20.11 7.80 -27.16
CA ARG A 342 -19.69 6.40 -27.37
C ARG A 342 -20.71 5.39 -26.82
N LEU A 343 -21.21 5.67 -25.61
CA LEU A 343 -22.21 4.84 -24.94
C LEU A 343 -23.53 4.78 -25.73
N LYS A 344 -23.99 5.93 -26.27
CA LYS A 344 -25.15 6.01 -27.19
C LYS A 344 -24.92 5.25 -28.49
N ASN A 345 -23.69 5.25 -29.00
CA ASN A 345 -23.29 4.50 -30.20
C ASN A 345 -23.10 2.98 -29.96
N GLY A 346 -23.33 2.50 -28.74
CA GLY A 346 -23.35 1.08 -28.41
C GLY A 346 -22.08 0.55 -27.73
N GLU A 347 -21.06 1.38 -27.49
CA GLU A 347 -19.90 0.96 -26.70
C GLU A 347 -20.33 0.63 -25.25
N ARG A 348 -19.71 -0.38 -24.64
CA ARG A 348 -19.97 -0.83 -23.27
C ARG A 348 -18.67 -1.06 -22.53
N PHE A 349 -18.69 -0.82 -21.23
CA PHE A 349 -17.50 -0.83 -20.38
C PHE A 349 -17.71 -1.65 -19.10
N LEU A 350 -16.60 -2.20 -18.59
CA LEU A 350 -16.57 -2.96 -17.35
C LEU A 350 -16.79 -2.05 -16.13
N GLY A 351 -16.21 -0.86 -16.18
CA GLY A 351 -16.34 0.12 -15.13
C GLY A 351 -15.48 1.35 -15.39
N LEU A 352 -15.78 2.43 -14.68
CA LEU A 352 -15.05 3.68 -14.68
C LEU A 352 -14.32 3.82 -13.35
N PHE A 353 -13.01 4.03 -13.43
CA PHE A 353 -12.11 4.27 -12.32
C PHE A 353 -11.70 5.73 -12.32
N CYS A 354 -11.80 6.39 -11.17
CA CYS A 354 -11.33 7.76 -11.01
C CYS A 354 -10.79 7.99 -9.60
N GLU A 355 -9.89 8.96 -9.47
CA GLU A 355 -9.47 9.51 -8.18
C GLU A 355 -10.33 10.72 -7.83
N PHE A 356 -10.58 10.92 -6.54
CA PHE A 356 -11.33 12.07 -6.06
C PHE A 356 -10.74 12.67 -4.77
N PRO A 357 -10.13 13.86 -4.85
CA PRO A 357 -9.63 14.56 -6.04
C PRO A 357 -8.50 13.79 -6.75
N GLY A 358 -8.25 14.09 -8.04
CA GLY A 358 -7.15 13.47 -8.79
C GLY A 358 -5.76 14.04 -8.45
N ASN A 359 -4.73 13.19 -8.32
CA ASN A 359 -3.36 13.63 -8.06
C ASN A 359 -2.54 13.81 -9.38
N PRO A 360 -1.91 14.97 -9.65
CA PRO A 360 -1.56 16.05 -8.71
C PRO A 360 -2.41 17.33 -8.84
N LEU A 361 -3.31 17.42 -9.83
CA LEU A 361 -4.04 18.66 -10.18
C LEU A 361 -5.24 18.94 -9.26
N LEU A 362 -5.63 17.95 -8.46
CA LEU A 362 -6.73 18.02 -7.49
C LEU A 362 -8.07 18.42 -8.14
N THR A 363 -8.21 18.08 -9.42
CA THR A 363 -9.47 18.18 -10.16
C THR A 363 -10.43 17.12 -9.65
N CYS A 364 -11.70 17.49 -9.54
CA CYS A 364 -12.77 16.67 -9.00
C CYS A 364 -13.76 16.34 -10.12
N PRO A 365 -13.79 15.09 -10.63
CA PRO A 365 -14.76 14.68 -11.65
C PRO A 365 -16.22 14.91 -11.25
N ASP A 366 -17.11 15.13 -12.22
CA ASP A 366 -18.55 15.20 -11.97
C ASP A 366 -19.12 13.81 -11.64
N LEU A 367 -19.04 13.42 -10.37
CA LEU A 367 -19.50 12.11 -9.89
C LEU A 367 -21.01 11.92 -10.08
N ALA A 368 -21.80 13.00 -10.06
CA ALA A 368 -23.24 12.91 -10.28
C ALA A 368 -23.55 12.53 -11.74
N ARG A 369 -22.86 13.16 -12.70
CA ARG A 369 -22.98 12.82 -14.12
C ARG A 369 -22.42 11.42 -14.40
N ILE A 370 -21.26 11.07 -13.84
CA ILE A 370 -20.68 9.72 -13.95
C ILE A 370 -21.68 8.67 -13.45
N ARG A 371 -22.25 8.85 -12.25
CA ARG A 371 -23.23 7.91 -11.68
C ARG A 371 -24.46 7.76 -12.55
N LYS A 372 -24.96 8.86 -13.12
CA LYS A 372 -26.10 8.84 -14.05
C LYS A 372 -25.78 7.99 -15.29
N LEU A 373 -24.65 8.25 -15.95
CA LEU A 373 -24.20 7.47 -17.12
C LEU A 373 -24.01 5.99 -16.78
N ALA A 374 -23.41 5.69 -15.63
CA ALA A 374 -23.18 4.33 -15.16
C ALA A 374 -24.48 3.54 -14.92
N ASN A 375 -25.53 4.23 -14.47
CA ASN A 375 -26.85 3.63 -14.29
C ASN A 375 -27.56 3.39 -15.63
N GLU A 376 -27.48 4.35 -16.55
CA GLU A 376 -28.14 4.29 -17.87
C GLU A 376 -27.51 3.24 -18.80
N TYR A 377 -26.18 3.15 -18.81
CA TYR A 377 -25.44 2.31 -19.75
C TYR A 377 -24.79 1.06 -19.15
N ASP A 378 -25.12 0.76 -17.89
CA ASP A 378 -24.65 -0.40 -17.14
C ASP A 378 -23.11 -0.56 -17.11
N PHE A 379 -22.44 0.28 -16.33
CA PHE A 379 -21.05 0.06 -15.92
C PHE A 379 -20.84 0.37 -14.44
N ALA A 380 -19.81 -0.22 -13.83
CA ALA A 380 -19.47 0.02 -12.43
C ALA A 380 -18.68 1.32 -12.24
N VAL A 381 -18.77 1.93 -11.06
CA VAL A 381 -17.96 3.11 -10.69
C VAL A 381 -17.05 2.73 -9.53
N VAL A 382 -15.74 2.87 -9.73
CA VAL A 382 -14.71 2.68 -8.71
C VAL A 382 -14.06 4.03 -8.42
N ILE A 383 -14.09 4.44 -7.16
CA ILE A 383 -13.53 5.74 -6.74
C ILE A 383 -12.39 5.51 -5.77
N ASP A 384 -11.21 6.01 -6.11
CA ASP A 384 -10.09 6.15 -5.19
C ASP A 384 -10.21 7.47 -4.42
N GLU A 385 -10.54 7.37 -3.13
CA GLU A 385 -10.73 8.53 -2.24
C GLU A 385 -9.47 8.88 -1.44
N THR A 386 -8.30 8.32 -1.78
CA THR A 386 -7.04 8.48 -1.00
C THR A 386 -6.71 9.95 -0.72
N ILE A 387 -6.83 10.82 -1.73
CA ILE A 387 -6.47 12.23 -1.61
C ILE A 387 -7.55 13.01 -0.88
N GLY A 388 -8.82 12.73 -1.20
CA GLY A 388 -9.95 13.38 -0.57
C GLY A 388 -10.05 13.03 0.91
N THR A 389 -9.64 11.82 1.29
CA THR A 389 -9.83 11.16 2.59
C THR A 389 -11.30 11.09 3.03
N PHE A 390 -11.70 9.94 3.54
CA PHE A 390 -13.06 9.72 4.03
C PHE A 390 -13.43 10.50 5.30
N ALA A 391 -12.47 11.24 5.87
CA ALA A 391 -12.73 12.22 6.91
C ALA A 391 -13.20 13.59 6.34
N ASN A 392 -12.96 13.88 5.06
CA ASN A 392 -13.39 15.13 4.44
C ASN A 392 -14.54 14.96 3.45
N ILE A 393 -14.60 13.83 2.74
CA ILE A 393 -15.60 13.57 1.70
C ILE A 393 -16.27 12.21 1.93
N ASN A 394 -17.45 12.04 1.33
CA ASN A 394 -18.13 10.76 1.27
C ASN A 394 -18.58 10.45 -0.15
N VAL A 395 -17.84 9.57 -0.82
CA VAL A 395 -18.11 9.15 -2.20
C VAL A 395 -18.79 7.78 -2.30
N LEU A 396 -18.95 7.06 -1.18
CA LEU A 396 -19.58 5.73 -1.18
C LEU A 396 -21.00 5.75 -1.79
N PRO A 397 -21.87 6.74 -1.54
CA PRO A 397 -23.21 6.78 -2.13
C PRO A 397 -23.25 6.81 -3.67
N VAL A 398 -22.17 7.20 -4.33
CA VAL A 398 -22.07 7.27 -5.80
C VAL A 398 -21.13 6.22 -6.39
N ALA A 399 -20.47 5.41 -5.56
CA ALA A 399 -19.55 4.37 -5.98
C ALA A 399 -20.17 2.97 -5.87
N ASP A 400 -19.72 2.05 -6.72
CA ASP A 400 -19.93 0.62 -6.55
C ASP A 400 -18.82 -0.01 -5.68
N ILE A 401 -17.59 0.49 -5.82
CA ILE A 401 -16.44 0.15 -4.98
C ILE A 401 -15.69 1.45 -4.63
N VAL A 402 -15.35 1.64 -3.36
CA VAL A 402 -14.44 2.71 -2.93
C VAL A 402 -13.11 2.09 -2.53
N VAL A 403 -12.01 2.65 -3.01
CA VAL A 403 -10.65 2.20 -2.65
C VAL A 403 -9.89 3.33 -1.96
N SER A 404 -8.97 2.97 -1.07
CA SER A 404 -8.11 3.94 -0.39
C SER A 404 -6.72 3.35 -0.11
N SER A 405 -5.70 4.20 -0.21
CA SER A 405 -4.35 3.88 0.21
C SER A 405 -4.16 4.23 1.69
N LEU A 406 -4.14 3.21 2.55
CA LEU A 406 -3.94 3.37 3.98
C LEU A 406 -2.49 3.77 4.32
N THR A 407 -1.55 3.56 3.40
CA THR A 407 -0.14 4.00 3.48
C THR A 407 0.00 5.51 3.71
N LYS A 408 -1.00 6.30 3.32
CA LYS A 408 -0.96 7.77 3.30
C LYS A 408 -1.45 8.34 4.63
N ILE A 409 -2.34 9.33 4.57
CA ILE A 409 -2.84 10.09 5.72
C ILE A 409 -3.49 9.20 6.80
N PHE A 410 -4.02 8.03 6.41
CA PHE A 410 -4.55 7.06 7.37
C PHE A 410 -3.47 6.52 8.32
N SER A 411 -2.30 6.16 7.80
CA SER A 411 -1.15 5.81 8.65
C SER A 411 -0.38 7.03 9.14
N GLY A 412 -0.07 8.03 8.31
CA GLY A 412 0.69 9.23 8.69
C GLY A 412 2.19 9.03 8.98
N ASP A 413 2.59 7.89 9.55
CA ASP A 413 3.95 7.66 10.05
C ASP A 413 5.01 7.33 8.96
N SER A 414 4.58 7.09 7.72
CA SER A 414 5.50 6.71 6.63
C SER A 414 6.36 5.46 6.93
N ASN A 415 5.83 4.50 7.69
CA ASN A 415 6.56 3.28 8.10
C ASN A 415 5.81 1.96 7.81
N VAL A 416 4.62 2.02 7.20
CA VAL A 416 3.79 0.85 6.91
C VAL A 416 2.96 1.10 5.66
N MET A 417 2.75 0.05 4.87
CA MET A 417 1.85 0.10 3.72
C MET A 417 0.53 -0.59 4.03
N GLY A 418 -0.54 -0.10 3.43
CA GLY A 418 -1.82 -0.77 3.40
C GLY A 418 -2.76 -0.17 2.36
N GLY A 419 -3.83 -0.88 2.09
CA GLY A 419 -4.93 -0.45 1.24
C GLY A 419 -6.25 -0.99 1.75
N SER A 420 -7.34 -0.37 1.33
CA SER A 420 -8.69 -0.84 1.61
C SER A 420 -9.57 -0.78 0.38
N ALA A 421 -10.55 -1.68 0.30
CA ALA A 421 -11.67 -1.57 -0.62
C ALA A 421 -12.99 -1.77 0.15
N ILE A 422 -13.97 -0.91 -0.11
CA ILE A 422 -15.34 -1.04 0.39
C ILE A 422 -16.21 -1.45 -0.79
N LEU A 423 -16.92 -2.57 -0.67
CA LEU A 423 -18.03 -2.88 -1.58
C LEU A 423 -19.28 -2.15 -1.10
N ASN A 424 -19.91 -1.35 -1.96
CA ASN A 424 -21.14 -0.66 -1.58
C ASN A 424 -22.32 -1.66 -1.51
N PRO A 425 -22.95 -1.89 -0.33
CA PRO A 425 -24.12 -2.77 -0.22
C PRO A 425 -25.33 -2.34 -1.04
N GLU A 426 -25.43 -1.04 -1.36
CA GLU A 426 -26.50 -0.49 -2.21
C GLU A 426 -26.18 -0.57 -3.70
N SER A 427 -24.97 -1.02 -4.08
CA SER A 427 -24.62 -1.27 -5.48
C SER A 427 -25.50 -2.39 -6.06
N LYS A 428 -25.98 -2.19 -7.29
CA LYS A 428 -26.65 -3.26 -8.06
C LYS A 428 -25.73 -4.46 -8.31
N TYR A 429 -24.41 -4.28 -8.26
CA TYR A 429 -23.42 -5.35 -8.45
C TYR A 429 -23.00 -6.02 -7.14
N TYR A 430 -23.50 -5.56 -5.98
CA TYR A 430 -23.01 -5.98 -4.66
C TYR A 430 -22.95 -7.51 -4.49
N ARG A 431 -24.01 -8.24 -4.81
CA ARG A 431 -24.05 -9.71 -4.67
C ARG A 431 -23.01 -10.42 -5.55
N ALA A 432 -22.84 -9.96 -6.79
CA ALA A 432 -21.87 -10.55 -7.72
C ALA A 432 -20.44 -10.22 -7.29
N LEU A 433 -20.19 -8.98 -6.84
CA LEU A 433 -18.92 -8.55 -6.27
C LEU A 433 -18.56 -9.32 -5.00
N LYS A 434 -19.52 -9.52 -4.10
CA LYS A 434 -19.34 -10.30 -2.87
C LYS A 434 -18.96 -11.75 -3.19
N THR A 435 -19.69 -12.39 -4.10
CA THR A 435 -19.39 -13.75 -4.58
C THR A 435 -17.98 -13.81 -5.20
N ALA A 436 -17.57 -12.80 -5.98
CA ALA A 436 -16.22 -12.73 -6.54
C ALA A 436 -15.16 -12.61 -5.43
N MET A 437 -15.38 -11.76 -4.43
CA MET A 437 -14.47 -11.61 -3.29
C MET A 437 -14.38 -12.89 -2.46
N GLU A 438 -15.49 -13.57 -2.19
CA GLU A 438 -15.50 -14.86 -1.45
C GLU A 438 -14.66 -15.96 -2.13
N GLN A 439 -14.55 -15.92 -3.47
CA GLN A 439 -13.76 -16.88 -4.23
C GLN A 439 -12.26 -16.50 -4.30
N ASP A 440 -11.98 -15.21 -4.51
CA ASP A 440 -10.66 -14.75 -4.94
C ASP A 440 -9.87 -13.98 -3.88
N TYR A 441 -10.54 -13.38 -2.88
CA TYR A 441 -9.88 -12.64 -1.82
C TYR A 441 -9.03 -13.58 -0.95
N GLU A 442 -7.78 -13.17 -0.73
CA GLU A 442 -6.86 -13.84 0.15
C GLU A 442 -6.27 -12.77 1.07
N ASP A 443 -6.41 -12.95 2.38
CA ASP A 443 -5.85 -12.02 3.36
C ASP A 443 -4.33 -12.20 3.42
N THR A 444 -3.65 -11.34 2.66
CA THR A 444 -2.19 -11.31 2.56
C THR A 444 -1.56 -10.21 3.40
N TYR A 445 -2.36 -9.47 4.18
CA TYR A 445 -1.88 -8.35 4.96
C TYR A 445 -1.12 -8.87 6.19
N TRP A 446 0.19 -8.63 6.21
CA TRP A 446 1.07 -9.18 7.23
C TRP A 446 0.68 -8.72 8.65
N PRO A 447 0.56 -9.63 9.63
CA PRO A 447 0.09 -9.28 10.98
C PRO A 447 0.84 -8.14 11.66
N GLU A 448 2.17 -8.06 11.52
CA GLU A 448 2.94 -6.98 12.10
C GLU A 448 2.61 -5.63 11.43
N ASP A 449 2.46 -5.61 10.11
CA ASP A 449 2.05 -4.40 9.39
C ASP A 449 0.63 -3.97 9.80
N VAL A 450 -0.29 -4.92 10.04
CA VAL A 450 -1.63 -4.62 10.57
C VAL A 450 -1.57 -3.93 11.94
N ILE A 451 -0.70 -4.39 12.84
CA ILE A 451 -0.56 -3.79 14.18
C ILE A 451 0.01 -2.36 14.09
N PHE A 452 1.03 -2.15 13.25
CA PHE A 452 1.54 -0.80 12.99
C PHE A 452 0.45 0.09 12.37
N MET A 453 -0.28 -0.42 11.38
CA MET A 453 -1.37 0.32 10.75
C MET A 453 -2.47 0.72 11.74
N GLU A 454 -2.91 -0.20 12.60
CA GLU A 454 -3.90 0.10 13.61
C GLU A 454 -3.40 1.17 14.58
N ARG A 455 -2.17 1.04 15.08
CA ARG A 455 -1.57 2.00 16.01
C ARG A 455 -1.49 3.39 15.38
N ASN A 456 -0.95 3.47 14.17
CA ASN A 456 -0.69 4.73 13.48
C ASN A 456 -2.00 5.41 13.01
N SER A 457 -3.12 4.69 12.93
CA SER A 457 -4.40 5.25 12.50
C SER A 457 -5.28 5.78 13.63
N ARG A 458 -4.83 5.73 14.90
CA ARG A 458 -5.64 6.10 16.06
C ARG A 458 -5.98 7.58 16.13
N ASP A 459 -5.05 8.42 15.67
CA ASP A 459 -5.11 9.88 15.62
C ASP A 459 -5.52 10.42 14.23
N PHE A 460 -5.92 9.53 13.31
CA PHE A 460 -6.25 9.86 11.92
C PHE A 460 -7.19 11.06 11.75
N GLU A 461 -8.30 11.13 12.52
CA GLU A 461 -9.26 12.23 12.41
C GLU A 461 -8.63 13.58 12.80
N SER A 462 -7.97 13.63 13.95
CA SER A 462 -7.27 14.84 14.42
C SER A 462 -6.12 15.26 13.48
N ARG A 463 -5.44 14.29 12.86
CA ARG A 463 -4.42 14.54 11.84
C ARG A 463 -5.04 15.19 10.60
N VAL A 464 -6.19 14.69 10.14
CA VAL A 464 -6.90 15.30 8.99
C VAL A 464 -7.33 16.73 9.32
N GLU A 465 -7.89 16.98 10.50
CA GLU A 465 -8.27 18.33 10.94
C GLU A 465 -7.09 19.30 10.91
N ARG A 466 -5.95 18.91 11.51
CA ARG A 466 -4.74 19.74 11.53
C ARG A 466 -4.16 19.98 10.14
N THR A 467 -4.09 18.95 9.30
CA THR A 467 -3.58 19.09 7.92
C THR A 467 -4.48 19.96 7.06
N ASN A 468 -5.81 19.87 7.20
CA ASN A 468 -6.74 20.78 6.54
C ASN A 468 -6.46 22.24 6.92
N ALA A 469 -6.33 22.54 8.23
CA ALA A 469 -6.06 23.89 8.70
C ALA A 469 -4.70 24.43 8.20
N ASN A 470 -3.65 23.62 8.27
CA ASN A 470 -2.32 23.98 7.79
C ASN A 470 -2.30 24.21 6.26
N SER A 471 -2.97 23.36 5.49
CA SER A 471 -3.04 23.51 4.03
C SER A 471 -3.77 24.77 3.60
N GLU A 472 -4.85 25.14 4.29
CA GLU A 472 -5.52 26.42 4.00
C GLU A 472 -4.61 27.62 4.28
N ALA A 473 -3.93 27.64 5.43
CA ALA A 473 -3.00 28.72 5.79
C ALA A 473 -1.87 28.88 4.76
N ILE A 474 -1.25 27.76 4.36
CA ILE A 474 -0.20 27.76 3.33
C ILE A 474 -0.74 28.25 1.98
N CYS A 475 -1.95 27.85 1.60
CA CYS A 475 -2.55 28.32 0.35
C CYS A 475 -2.81 29.83 0.36
N GLU A 476 -3.25 30.41 1.48
CA GLU A 476 -3.43 31.85 1.61
C GLU A 476 -2.09 32.59 1.47
N VAL A 477 -1.01 32.08 2.06
CA VAL A 477 0.35 32.61 1.85
C VAL A 477 0.71 32.57 0.37
N LEU A 478 0.60 31.42 -0.28
CA LEU A 478 1.03 31.22 -1.66
C LEU A 478 0.22 32.06 -2.67
N ARG A 479 -1.10 32.18 -2.50
CA ARG A 479 -2.00 32.90 -3.42
C ARG A 479 -1.72 34.40 -3.49
N THR A 480 -1.07 34.97 -2.48
CA THR A 480 -0.75 36.41 -2.43
C THR A 480 0.54 36.77 -3.14
N GLN A 481 1.31 35.78 -3.63
CA GLN A 481 2.66 36.00 -4.17
C GLN A 481 2.67 36.08 -5.70
N PRO A 482 3.20 37.17 -6.31
CA PRO A 482 3.27 37.32 -7.76
C PRO A 482 4.14 36.28 -8.48
N VAL A 483 5.08 35.64 -7.78
CA VAL A 483 5.96 34.61 -8.36
C VAL A 483 5.22 33.30 -8.64
N VAL A 484 4.08 33.07 -7.98
CA VAL A 484 3.25 31.87 -8.12
C VAL A 484 2.27 32.06 -9.28
N LYS A 485 2.37 31.21 -10.31
CA LYS A 485 1.50 31.22 -11.49
C LYS A 485 0.14 30.60 -11.19
N SER A 486 0.14 29.42 -10.56
CA SER A 486 -1.08 28.66 -10.25
C SER A 486 -0.91 27.83 -8.98
N ILE A 487 -2.02 27.65 -8.26
CA ILE A 487 -2.13 26.72 -7.14
C ILE A 487 -3.30 25.79 -7.40
N TYR A 488 -3.04 24.49 -7.29
CA TYR A 488 -4.03 23.45 -7.32
C TYR A 488 -4.34 23.01 -5.89
N TYR A 489 -5.56 23.28 -5.44
CA TYR A 489 -6.11 22.87 -4.16
C TYR A 489 -7.64 22.84 -4.30
N PRO A 490 -8.36 21.82 -3.77
CA PRO A 490 -9.79 21.65 -4.09
C PRO A 490 -10.66 22.88 -3.81
N LYS A 491 -10.33 23.66 -2.77
CA LYS A 491 -11.03 24.91 -2.42
C LYS A 491 -10.98 26.00 -3.49
N TYR A 492 -9.95 25.96 -4.35
CA TYR A 492 -9.66 26.98 -5.36
C TYR A 492 -9.67 26.44 -6.79
N ASN A 493 -9.87 25.13 -6.98
CA ASN A 493 -10.01 24.52 -8.29
C ASN A 493 -11.38 24.90 -8.91
N GLU A 494 -11.45 25.05 -10.23
CA GLU A 494 -12.70 25.27 -10.96
C GLU A 494 -13.72 24.15 -10.71
N SER A 495 -13.25 22.92 -10.52
CA SER A 495 -14.08 21.76 -10.19
C SER A 495 -14.59 21.74 -8.74
N LYS A 496 -14.38 22.80 -7.95
CA LYS A 496 -14.85 22.92 -6.55
C LYS A 496 -16.32 22.51 -6.37
N PRO A 497 -17.28 22.89 -7.23
CA PRO A 497 -18.68 22.50 -7.04
C PRO A 497 -18.88 20.98 -6.93
N HIS A 498 -18.07 20.19 -7.65
CA HIS A 498 -18.10 18.73 -7.56
C HIS A 498 -17.54 18.24 -6.21
N TYR A 499 -16.48 18.86 -5.68
CA TYR A 499 -15.95 18.56 -4.34
C TYR A 499 -16.99 18.85 -3.25
N GLU A 500 -17.61 20.03 -3.29
CA GLU A 500 -18.62 20.44 -2.31
C GLU A 500 -19.84 19.51 -2.28
N ALA A 501 -20.21 18.91 -3.42
CA ALA A 501 -21.34 18.01 -3.52
C ALA A 501 -21.19 16.72 -2.68
N VAL A 502 -19.95 16.33 -2.36
CA VAL A 502 -19.63 15.13 -1.57
C VAL A 502 -18.85 15.43 -0.29
N ARG A 503 -18.55 16.72 -0.02
CA ARG A 503 -17.84 17.13 1.19
C ARG A 503 -18.72 16.93 2.42
N LEU A 504 -18.14 16.36 3.47
CA LEU A 504 -18.81 16.20 4.76
C LEU A 504 -19.04 17.59 5.40
N PRO A 505 -20.09 17.76 6.23
CA PRO A 505 -20.36 19.04 6.88
C PRO A 505 -19.16 19.64 7.63
N ASN A 506 -18.39 18.78 8.30
CA ASN A 506 -17.17 19.16 9.05
C ASN A 506 -15.88 18.83 8.27
N GLY A 507 -15.98 18.40 7.01
CA GLY A 507 -14.85 18.02 6.19
C GLY A 507 -14.10 19.21 5.62
N GLY A 508 -12.77 19.14 5.55
CA GLY A 508 -11.92 20.14 4.89
C GLY A 508 -11.64 19.84 3.42
N TYR A 509 -10.59 20.47 2.87
CA TYR A 509 -10.18 20.31 1.46
C TYR A 509 -8.92 19.46 1.27
N GLY A 510 -8.45 18.79 2.32
CA GLY A 510 -7.33 17.86 2.30
C GLY A 510 -5.97 18.51 2.61
N GLY A 511 -4.95 17.66 2.74
CA GLY A 511 -3.58 18.05 3.06
C GLY A 511 -2.65 18.23 1.85
N LEU A 512 -3.15 18.05 0.62
CA LEU A 512 -2.32 18.04 -0.59
C LEU A 512 -2.60 19.31 -1.41
N LEU A 513 -1.54 19.96 -1.89
CA LEU A 513 -1.62 21.04 -2.87
C LEU A 513 -0.48 20.93 -3.88
N SER A 514 -0.65 21.57 -5.03
CA SER A 514 0.40 21.70 -6.03
C SER A 514 0.59 23.15 -6.45
N ILE A 515 1.84 23.53 -6.72
CA ILE A 515 2.26 24.91 -6.99
C ILE A 515 2.99 24.91 -8.33
N VAL A 516 2.64 25.87 -9.18
CA VAL A 516 3.32 26.14 -10.44
C VAL A 516 3.82 27.58 -10.43
N PHE A 517 5.05 27.78 -10.86
CA PHE A 517 5.70 29.08 -10.97
C PHE A 517 5.72 29.56 -12.42
N HIS A 518 6.01 30.84 -12.65
CA HIS A 518 6.12 31.38 -14.01
C HIS A 518 7.31 30.80 -14.78
N HIS A 519 8.39 30.45 -14.07
CA HIS A 519 9.61 29.91 -14.66
C HIS A 519 10.16 28.71 -13.88
N LYS A 520 10.71 27.73 -14.61
CA LYS A 520 11.40 26.56 -14.05
C LYS A 520 12.39 26.89 -12.94
N ALA A 521 13.24 27.88 -13.17
CA ALA A 521 14.28 28.28 -12.22
C ALA A 521 13.70 28.77 -10.88
N GLN A 522 12.51 29.36 -10.88
CA GLN A 522 11.79 29.76 -9.66
C GLN A 522 11.28 28.53 -8.90
N ALA A 523 10.70 27.55 -9.60
CA ALA A 523 10.26 26.29 -9.00
C ALA A 523 11.43 25.52 -8.37
N GLN A 524 12.58 25.48 -9.06
CA GLN A 524 13.83 24.89 -8.57
C GLN A 524 14.32 25.59 -7.30
N ALA A 525 14.43 26.92 -7.33
CA ALA A 525 14.88 27.70 -6.19
C ALA A 525 13.93 27.57 -4.99
N PHE A 526 12.61 27.60 -5.22
CA PHE A 526 11.60 27.36 -4.19
C PHE A 526 11.78 25.98 -3.55
N PHE A 527 11.81 24.92 -4.37
CA PHE A 527 11.92 23.55 -3.88
C PHE A 527 13.22 23.31 -3.11
N ASP A 528 14.35 23.78 -3.62
CA ASP A 528 15.66 23.61 -2.98
C ASP A 528 15.74 24.37 -1.65
N ALA A 529 15.10 25.54 -1.55
CA ALA A 529 15.09 26.36 -0.34
C ALA A 529 14.20 25.84 0.80
N LEU A 530 13.24 24.96 0.53
CA LEU A 530 12.38 24.40 1.59
C LEU A 530 13.20 23.52 2.57
N PRO A 531 13.23 23.82 3.87
CA PRO A 531 13.87 22.99 4.89
C PRO A 531 12.92 21.88 5.39
N LEU A 532 12.24 21.22 4.45
CA LEU A 532 11.24 20.18 4.70
C LEU A 532 11.71 18.82 4.17
N ALA A 533 11.03 17.75 4.57
CA ALA A 533 11.25 16.44 3.98
C ALA A 533 10.92 16.49 2.47
N LYS A 534 11.76 15.86 1.64
CA LYS A 534 11.61 15.89 0.18
C LYS A 534 11.77 14.50 -0.39
N GLY A 535 10.76 13.99 -1.07
CA GLY A 535 10.77 12.63 -1.57
C GLY A 535 9.40 12.15 -2.05
N PRO A 536 9.33 10.91 -2.57
CA PRO A 536 8.08 10.30 -2.98
C PRO A 536 7.15 10.03 -1.77
N SER A 537 5.88 9.73 -2.04
CA SER A 537 4.78 9.60 -1.06
C SER A 537 4.05 10.92 -0.74
N LEU A 538 3.09 10.86 0.19
CA LEU A 538 2.23 11.95 0.70
C LEU A 538 1.45 11.47 1.94
N GLY A 539 0.71 12.39 2.58
CA GLY A 539 -0.18 12.11 3.70
C GLY A 539 0.58 11.71 4.96
N THR A 540 1.64 12.44 5.30
CA THR A 540 2.53 12.14 6.43
C THR A 540 2.28 13.07 7.62
N ASN A 541 2.76 12.69 8.81
CA ASN A 541 2.67 13.54 10.02
C ASN A 541 3.53 14.81 9.92
N PHE A 542 4.43 14.86 8.94
CA PHE A 542 5.31 15.98 8.62
C PHE A 542 5.07 16.38 7.16
N THR A 543 5.41 17.61 6.81
CA THR A 543 5.25 18.13 5.47
C THR A 543 6.30 17.52 4.53
N LEU A 544 5.83 16.99 3.41
CA LEU A 544 6.63 16.32 2.39
C LEU A 544 6.44 17.00 1.04
N CYS A 545 7.54 17.34 0.38
CA CYS A 545 7.54 18.02 -0.91
C CYS A 545 8.16 17.17 -2.02
N SER A 546 7.71 17.37 -3.26
CA SER A 546 8.25 16.64 -4.41
C SER A 546 8.02 17.38 -5.73
N PRO A 547 8.98 17.40 -6.68
CA PRO A 547 8.71 17.78 -8.06
C PRO A 547 7.97 16.61 -8.75
N TYR A 548 6.63 16.59 -8.62
CA TYR A 548 5.82 15.40 -8.88
C TYR A 548 5.99 14.88 -10.31
N ALA A 549 5.94 15.78 -11.31
CA ALA A 549 6.02 15.38 -12.71
C ALA A 549 7.36 14.70 -13.01
N LEU A 550 8.45 15.18 -12.44
CA LEU A 550 9.77 14.54 -12.57
C LEU A 550 9.79 13.16 -11.92
N LEU A 551 9.33 13.03 -10.67
CA LEU A 551 9.38 11.73 -9.97
C LEU A 551 8.42 10.67 -10.51
N ALA A 552 7.29 11.06 -11.08
CA ALA A 552 6.25 10.13 -11.50
C ALA A 552 6.22 9.91 -13.02
N HIS A 553 6.68 10.89 -13.81
CA HIS A 553 6.51 10.93 -15.26
C HIS A 553 7.76 11.43 -15.99
N TYR A 554 8.98 11.23 -15.45
CA TYR A 554 10.22 11.73 -16.06
C TYR A 554 10.35 11.40 -17.55
N GLN A 555 10.03 10.16 -17.91
CA GLN A 555 10.11 9.65 -19.29
C GLN A 555 8.87 10.00 -20.14
N GLU A 556 7.84 10.60 -19.53
CA GLU A 556 6.53 10.86 -20.13
C GLU A 556 6.11 12.34 -19.92
N LEU A 557 7.04 13.27 -19.70
CA LEU A 557 6.72 14.67 -19.36
C LEU A 557 5.87 15.35 -20.44
N ASP A 558 6.21 15.17 -21.72
CA ASP A 558 5.44 15.75 -22.84
C ASP A 558 4.02 15.18 -22.91
N TRP A 559 3.84 13.91 -22.56
CA TRP A 559 2.53 13.27 -22.50
C TRP A 559 1.73 13.77 -21.29
N ALA A 560 2.35 13.89 -20.12
CA ALA A 560 1.71 14.42 -18.92
C ALA A 560 1.27 15.89 -19.10
N ALA A 561 2.10 16.69 -19.77
CA ALA A 561 1.80 18.09 -20.08
C ALA A 561 0.57 18.26 -20.97
N GLN A 562 0.27 17.30 -21.86
CA GLN A 562 -0.95 17.32 -22.67
C GLN A 562 -2.22 17.29 -21.79
N PHE A 563 -2.15 16.73 -20.58
CA PHE A 563 -3.27 16.68 -19.63
C PHE A 563 -3.21 17.81 -18.58
N GLY A 564 -2.34 18.80 -18.77
CA GLY A 564 -2.21 19.96 -17.87
C GLY A 564 -1.28 19.75 -16.68
N VAL A 565 -0.54 18.63 -16.62
CA VAL A 565 0.48 18.41 -15.59
C VAL A 565 1.75 19.16 -15.98
N ASP A 566 1.96 20.32 -15.37
CA ASP A 566 3.15 21.15 -15.61
C ASP A 566 4.42 20.38 -15.18
N PRO A 567 5.47 20.29 -16.05
CA PRO A 567 6.69 19.53 -15.74
C PRO A 567 7.47 20.12 -14.55
N ASP A 568 7.24 21.40 -14.23
CA ASP A 568 7.91 22.09 -13.15
C ASP A 568 7.04 22.23 -11.88
N LEU A 569 5.93 21.47 -11.80
CA LEU A 569 5.02 21.46 -10.66
C LEU A 569 5.68 20.94 -9.38
N VAL A 570 5.58 21.73 -8.31
CA VAL A 570 5.98 21.35 -6.95
C VAL A 570 4.74 20.92 -6.18
N ARG A 571 4.69 19.65 -5.78
CA ARG A 571 3.61 19.10 -4.96
C ARG A 571 4.01 19.11 -3.50
N VAL A 572 3.10 19.53 -2.63
CA VAL A 572 3.28 19.64 -1.18
C VAL A 572 2.18 18.85 -0.49
N SER A 573 2.59 17.86 0.29
CA SER A 573 1.73 17.18 1.26
C SER A 573 2.00 17.77 2.63
N VAL A 574 1.09 18.60 3.12
CA VAL A 574 1.18 19.33 4.39
C VAL A 574 0.97 18.38 5.56
N GLY A 575 1.82 18.53 6.58
CA GLY A 575 1.83 17.73 7.81
C GLY A 575 1.28 18.47 9.03
N LEU A 576 1.76 18.06 10.21
CA LEU A 576 1.24 18.48 11.51
C LEU A 576 2.06 19.57 12.19
N GLU A 577 3.10 20.09 11.52
CA GLU A 577 3.94 21.16 12.07
C GLU A 577 3.12 22.39 12.50
N GLU A 578 3.74 23.25 13.30
CA GLU A 578 3.09 24.49 13.73
C GLU A 578 2.76 25.37 12.53
N THR A 579 1.49 25.81 12.45
CA THR A 579 0.97 26.55 11.28
C THR A 579 1.84 27.77 10.97
N VAL A 580 2.20 28.54 12.00
CA VAL A 580 3.06 29.73 11.87
C VAL A 580 4.48 29.36 11.42
N GLU A 581 5.01 28.21 11.83
CA GLU A 581 6.32 27.73 11.36
C GLU A 581 6.25 27.39 9.87
N LEU A 582 5.19 26.70 9.43
CA LEU A 582 4.96 26.39 8.03
C LEU A 582 4.82 27.68 7.20
N GLU A 583 4.01 28.65 7.61
CA GLU A 583 3.90 29.94 6.91
C GLU A 583 5.27 30.60 6.72
N ASN A 584 6.09 30.66 7.77
CA ASN A 584 7.44 31.22 7.71
C ASN A 584 8.37 30.43 6.78
N ILE A 585 8.30 29.11 6.80
CA ILE A 585 9.06 28.24 5.89
C ILE A 585 8.71 28.54 4.43
N PHE A 586 7.41 28.60 4.11
CA PHE A 586 6.94 28.88 2.76
C PHE A 586 7.31 30.29 2.30
N LEU A 587 7.17 31.30 3.17
CA LEU A 587 7.62 32.67 2.89
C LEU A 587 9.13 32.74 2.62
N GLY A 588 9.93 31.98 3.36
CA GLY A 588 11.37 31.87 3.13
C GLY A 588 11.71 31.30 1.75
N ALA A 589 11.05 30.20 1.37
CA ALA A 589 11.24 29.57 0.07
C ALA A 589 10.74 30.44 -1.10
N LEU A 590 9.64 31.19 -0.90
CA LEU A 590 9.12 32.14 -1.88
C LEU A 590 10.12 33.26 -2.18
N LYS A 591 10.80 33.81 -1.15
CA LYS A 591 11.87 34.80 -1.36
C LYS A 591 13.02 34.26 -2.22
N ALA A 592 13.37 32.98 -2.06
CA ALA A 592 14.39 32.34 -2.89
C ALA A 592 13.93 32.26 -4.36
N ALA A 593 12.65 31.97 -4.61
CA ALA A 593 12.07 31.96 -5.94
C ALA A 593 12.04 33.36 -6.57
N GLU A 594 11.68 34.40 -5.81
CA GLU A 594 11.63 35.80 -6.26
C GLU A 594 13.02 36.36 -6.60
N ALA A 595 14.06 35.91 -5.89
CA ALA A 595 15.43 36.33 -6.14
C ALA A 595 16.01 35.77 -7.44
N VAL A 596 15.35 34.80 -8.09
CA VAL A 596 15.79 34.23 -9.36
C VAL A 596 15.66 35.28 -10.47
N PRO A 597 16.75 35.62 -11.18
CA PRO A 597 16.68 36.54 -12.31
C PRO A 597 15.80 35.95 -13.41
N VAL A 598 14.69 36.63 -13.72
CA VAL A 598 13.89 36.30 -14.89
C VAL A 598 14.50 37.00 -16.09
N SER A 599 15.16 36.25 -16.97
CA SER A 599 15.70 36.79 -18.22
C SER A 599 14.55 37.21 -19.14
N GLY A 600 14.33 38.53 -19.28
CA GLY A 600 13.38 39.14 -20.21
C GLY A 600 12.33 40.07 -19.58
N SER A 601 12.75 41.04 -18.76
CA SER A 601 11.94 42.25 -18.50
C SER A 601 12.29 43.37 -19.46
#